data_AF-A0A4R9KEP2-F1
#
_entry.id   AF-A0A4R9KEP2-F1
#
_cell.length_a   1.000
_cell.length_b   1.000
_cell.length_c   1.000
_cell.angle_alpha   90.00
_cell.angle_beta   90.00
_cell.angle_gamma   90.00
#
_symmetry.space_group_name_H-M   'P 1'
#
loop_
_entity.id
_entity.type
_entity.pdbx_description
1 polymer ?
#
loop_
_entity_poly.entity_id
_entity_poly.type
_entity_poly.pdbx_seq_one_letter_code
_entity_poly.pdbx_strand_id
1 'polypeptide(L)'
;MQQNTSFWDNWTFESIFDLYSNGLDFSNVKELKINKETNSYDWSEICAACIQIESLFSLINEFILREKIFYDLKFSEGWNSFENLDSLDGDLLVSVDIPTYNPEVADFRNEALKLLCATDLMKKHQEENLDGFRKNKEAPHSYFSQVVWGTAGNLGRSSLLGAHYVAHPIRASLLEQISFFKPQNDINSEIQEWIDEERLKVFSSLTPVGRMNHFELILPPLVGEVLESSNKLSEIIPAAMECREKYKKIREWIGEYQIATESENPTQISKFKKTLYTVSQDLEKMRKPGELGDTKVGMSFISLNLPSPKLPDIRKYWGIRSALNKLLLNTKGEKALLKLLKWFGCEKGAELAMIRKYFLL
;
A
#
# COMPACT_ATOMS: atom_id res chain seq x y z
N MET A 1 -21.51 -2.60 -11.64
CA MET A 1 -20.55 -2.19 -10.60
C MET A 1 -19.17 -2.20 -11.23
N GLN A 2 -18.43 -1.09 -11.17
CA GLN A 2 -16.99 -1.14 -11.45
C GLN A 2 -16.35 -1.91 -10.29
N GLN A 3 -15.50 -2.89 -10.61
CA GLN A 3 -15.02 -3.88 -9.64
C GLN A 3 -13.55 -3.63 -9.37
N ASN A 4 -13.08 -3.97 -8.16
CA ASN A 4 -11.67 -3.84 -7.79
C ASN A 4 -11.11 -2.44 -8.09
N THR A 5 -11.81 -1.42 -7.61
CA THR A 5 -11.46 -0.01 -7.79
C THR A 5 -11.06 0.63 -6.46
N SER A 6 -10.18 1.62 -6.52
CA SER A 6 -9.81 2.40 -5.35
C SER A 6 -10.12 3.89 -5.54
N PHE A 7 -10.29 4.59 -4.42
CA PHE A 7 -10.32 6.03 -4.33
C PHE A 7 -9.05 6.47 -3.61
N TRP A 8 -8.26 7.27 -4.29
CA TRP A 8 -6.97 7.72 -3.83
C TRP A 8 -7.04 9.11 -3.22
N ASP A 9 -6.31 9.28 -2.13
CA ASP A 9 -6.09 10.57 -1.51
C ASP A 9 -5.22 11.46 -2.42
N ASN A 10 -5.73 12.65 -2.78
CA ASN A 10 -4.96 13.63 -3.55
C ASN A 10 -3.63 14.00 -2.88
N TRP A 11 -3.54 13.93 -1.55
CA TRP A 11 -2.29 14.18 -0.82
C TRP A 11 -1.18 13.14 -1.13
N THR A 12 -1.58 11.91 -1.48
CA THR A 12 -0.64 10.88 -1.96
C THR A 12 -0.05 11.26 -3.32
N PHE A 13 -0.88 11.77 -4.23
CA PHE A 13 -0.40 12.25 -5.53
C PHE A 13 0.49 13.48 -5.38
N GLU A 14 0.19 14.42 -4.47
CA GLU A 14 1.07 15.55 -4.15
C GLU A 14 2.45 15.06 -3.67
N SER A 15 2.48 14.10 -2.75
CA SER A 15 3.75 13.53 -2.26
C SER A 15 4.58 12.87 -3.37
N ILE A 16 3.92 12.21 -4.33
CA ILE A 16 4.58 11.61 -5.49
C ILE A 16 5.05 12.69 -6.47
N PHE A 17 4.23 13.71 -6.72
CA PHE A 17 4.60 14.83 -7.57
C PHE A 17 5.83 15.55 -7.03
N ASP A 18 5.87 15.83 -5.73
CA ASP A 18 7.02 16.42 -5.05
C ASP A 18 8.26 15.53 -5.14
N LEU A 19 8.11 14.20 -4.99
CA LEU A 19 9.20 13.25 -5.14
C LEU A 19 9.85 13.32 -6.54
N TYR A 20 9.04 13.40 -7.60
CA TYR A 20 9.54 13.48 -8.96
C TYR A 20 10.09 14.86 -9.33
N SER A 21 9.53 15.92 -8.76
CA SER A 21 9.90 17.31 -9.08
C SER A 21 11.11 17.78 -8.29
N ASN A 22 11.17 17.43 -7.01
CA ASN A 22 12.13 17.98 -6.05
C ASN A 22 13.09 16.91 -5.48
N GLY A 23 12.80 15.62 -5.66
CA GLY A 23 13.54 14.52 -5.04
C GLY A 23 13.04 14.16 -3.64
N LEU A 24 13.84 13.41 -2.89
CA LEU A 24 13.49 13.00 -1.52
C LEU A 24 13.57 14.20 -0.56
N ASP A 25 12.49 14.45 0.18
CA ASP A 25 12.44 15.46 1.23
C ASP A 25 12.82 14.86 2.60
N PHE A 26 13.94 15.27 3.17
CA PHE A 26 14.37 14.81 4.50
C PHE A 26 13.87 15.70 5.65
N SER A 27 12.89 16.58 5.39
CA SER A 27 12.21 17.33 6.43
C SER A 27 11.34 16.44 7.32
N ASN A 28 11.03 16.94 8.51
CA ASN A 28 10.14 16.26 9.45
C ASN A 28 8.70 16.66 9.18
N VAL A 29 7.84 15.67 8.98
CA VAL A 29 6.38 15.80 9.02
C VAL A 29 5.85 15.16 10.30
N LYS A 30 4.57 15.42 10.59
CA LYS A 30 3.96 15.02 11.86
C LYS A 30 2.95 13.91 11.64
N GLU A 31 2.98 12.92 12.50
CA GLU A 31 2.06 11.81 12.51
C GLU A 31 1.26 11.83 13.81
N LEU A 32 -0.05 11.63 13.73
CA LEU A 32 -0.93 11.68 14.91
C LEU A 32 -0.84 10.36 15.67
N LYS A 33 -0.51 10.41 16.97
CA LYS A 33 -0.51 9.25 17.88
C LYS A 33 -1.58 9.39 18.94
N ILE A 34 -2.50 8.43 18.97
CA ILE A 34 -3.61 8.38 19.92
C ILE A 34 -3.16 7.68 21.20
N ASN A 35 -3.31 8.36 22.34
CA ASN A 35 -3.13 7.76 23.64
C ASN A 35 -4.49 7.56 24.33
N LYS A 36 -4.99 6.32 24.29
CA LYS A 36 -6.28 5.95 24.90
C LYS A 36 -6.23 5.95 26.43
N GLU A 37 -5.06 5.71 27.02
CA GLU A 37 -4.90 5.66 28.48
C GLU A 37 -5.01 7.05 29.11
N THR A 38 -4.38 8.05 28.47
CA THR A 38 -4.42 9.45 28.91
C THR A 38 -5.57 10.24 28.30
N ASN A 39 -6.41 9.62 27.46
CA ASN A 39 -7.50 10.27 26.73
C ASN A 39 -7.02 11.53 25.96
N SER A 40 -5.86 11.42 25.31
CA SER A 40 -5.21 12.50 24.57
C SER A 40 -4.62 12.01 23.24
N TYR A 41 -4.00 12.93 22.50
CA TYR A 41 -3.20 12.59 21.34
C TYR A 41 -1.96 13.48 21.29
N ASP A 42 -0.92 12.98 20.65
CA ASP A 42 0.35 13.68 20.47
C ASP A 42 0.79 13.61 18.99
N TRP A 43 1.81 14.39 18.64
CA TRP A 43 2.43 14.36 17.32
C TRP A 43 3.81 13.70 17.43
N SER A 44 4.04 12.64 16.66
CA SER A 44 5.38 12.09 16.43
C SER A 44 5.98 12.64 15.14
N GLU A 45 7.30 12.84 15.13
CA GLU A 45 8.02 13.24 13.93
C GLU A 45 8.36 12.01 13.08
N ILE A 46 8.16 12.15 11.78
CA ILE A 46 8.49 11.15 10.76
C ILE A 46 9.12 11.88 9.56
N CYS A 47 10.05 11.23 8.88
CA CYS A 47 10.73 11.80 7.73
C CYS A 47 9.83 11.80 6.49
N ALA A 48 9.69 12.94 5.81
CA ALA A 48 8.85 13.06 4.61
C ALA A 48 9.28 12.10 3.48
N ALA A 49 10.57 11.82 3.34
CA ALA A 49 11.12 10.88 2.36
C ALA A 49 10.55 9.47 2.54
N CYS A 50 10.28 9.07 3.78
CA CYS A 50 9.67 7.77 4.07
C CYS A 50 8.22 7.72 3.56
N ILE A 51 7.47 8.80 3.78
CA ILE A 51 6.09 8.97 3.29
C ILE A 51 6.04 9.00 1.76
N GLN A 52 6.97 9.69 1.11
CA GLN A 52 7.09 9.73 -0.36
C GLN A 52 7.37 8.34 -0.94
N ILE A 53 8.29 7.58 -0.33
CA ILE A 53 8.61 6.21 -0.76
C ILE A 53 7.41 5.27 -0.58
N GLU A 54 6.72 5.32 0.56
CA GLU A 54 5.50 4.52 0.78
C GLU A 54 4.39 4.88 -0.21
N SER A 55 4.21 6.16 -0.50
CA SER A 55 3.24 6.64 -1.48
C SER A 55 3.55 6.09 -2.87
N LEU A 56 4.82 6.09 -3.29
CA LEU A 56 5.27 5.50 -4.54
C LEU A 56 5.03 3.98 -4.58
N PHE A 57 5.29 3.28 -3.48
CA PHE A 57 5.07 1.83 -3.38
C PHE A 57 3.59 1.46 -3.49
N SER A 58 2.73 2.22 -2.81
CA SER A 58 1.29 2.09 -2.93
C SER A 58 0.84 2.31 -4.39
N LEU A 59 1.41 3.31 -5.07
CA LEU A 59 1.07 3.65 -6.45
C LEU A 59 1.36 2.49 -7.39
N ILE A 60 2.56 1.92 -7.28
CA ILE A 60 2.97 0.77 -8.10
C ILE A 60 2.01 -0.41 -7.91
N ASN A 61 1.68 -0.75 -6.66
CA ASN A 61 0.76 -1.86 -6.37
C ASN A 61 -0.62 -1.61 -6.98
N GLU A 62 -1.19 -0.43 -6.75
CA GLU A 62 -2.53 -0.06 -7.21
C GLU A 62 -2.58 0.01 -8.75
N PHE A 63 -1.54 0.53 -9.39
CA PHE A 63 -1.39 0.57 -10.85
C PHE A 63 -1.42 -0.82 -11.48
N ILE A 64 -0.89 -1.82 -10.80
CA ILE A 64 -0.84 -3.19 -11.33
C ILE A 64 -2.15 -3.93 -11.03
N LEU A 65 -2.69 -3.75 -9.83
CA LEU A 65 -3.75 -4.61 -9.28
C LEU A 65 -5.16 -4.02 -9.30
N ARG A 66 -5.37 -2.71 -9.50
CA ARG A 66 -6.73 -2.12 -9.57
C ARG A 66 -7.25 -2.03 -10.98
N GLU A 67 -8.55 -2.16 -11.18
CA GLU A 67 -9.14 -1.86 -12.48
C GLU A 67 -9.14 -0.36 -12.76
N LYS A 68 -9.58 0.44 -11.77
CA LYS A 68 -9.59 1.91 -11.83
C LYS A 68 -9.21 2.52 -10.50
N ILE A 69 -8.62 3.71 -10.59
CA ILE A 69 -8.22 4.54 -9.47
C ILE A 69 -8.91 5.89 -9.62
N PHE A 70 -9.84 6.18 -8.72
CA PHE A 70 -10.54 7.45 -8.66
C PHE A 70 -9.76 8.47 -7.84
N TYR A 71 -9.88 9.74 -8.21
CA TYR A 71 -9.41 10.86 -7.41
C TYR A 71 -10.42 12.02 -7.49
N ASP A 72 -10.45 12.87 -6.49
CA ASP A 72 -11.34 14.04 -6.48
C ASP A 72 -10.69 15.17 -7.27
N LEU A 73 -11.31 15.57 -8.38
CA LEU A 73 -10.81 16.60 -9.29
C LEU A 73 -10.62 17.95 -8.59
N LYS A 74 -11.40 18.23 -7.53
CA LYS A 74 -11.32 19.52 -6.82
C LYS A 74 -10.04 19.72 -6.03
N PHE A 75 -9.34 18.63 -5.75
CA PHE A 75 -8.10 18.66 -4.98
C PHE A 75 -6.91 18.24 -5.85
N SER A 76 -7.05 18.24 -7.18
CA SER A 76 -5.96 17.80 -8.06
C SER A 76 -4.97 18.92 -8.43
N GLU A 77 -5.31 20.20 -8.21
CA GLU A 77 -4.49 21.34 -8.66
C GLU A 77 -3.00 21.22 -8.26
N GLY A 78 -2.70 20.70 -7.07
CA GLY A 78 -1.33 20.55 -6.57
C GLY A 78 -0.47 19.50 -7.29
N TRP A 79 -1.05 18.62 -8.11
CA TRP A 79 -0.33 17.54 -8.80
C TRP A 79 -0.80 17.28 -10.23
N ASN A 80 -1.88 17.90 -10.70
CA ASN A 80 -2.49 17.63 -12.01
C ASN A 80 -1.63 18.09 -13.20
N SER A 81 -0.49 18.75 -12.95
CA SER A 81 0.53 19.04 -13.97
C SER A 81 1.58 17.92 -14.10
N PHE A 82 1.36 16.77 -13.46
CA PHE A 82 2.33 15.70 -13.44
C PHE A 82 2.27 14.86 -14.73
N GLU A 83 3.03 15.30 -15.75
CA GLU A 83 3.03 14.72 -17.11
C GLU A 83 3.18 13.19 -17.16
N ASN A 84 3.88 12.59 -16.18
CA ASN A 84 4.07 11.15 -16.12
C ASN A 84 2.77 10.36 -15.89
N LEU A 85 1.70 11.02 -15.41
CA LEU A 85 0.38 10.41 -15.19
C LEU A 85 -0.61 10.67 -16.33
N ASP A 86 -0.33 11.61 -17.23
CA ASP A 86 -1.26 12.04 -18.30
C ASP A 86 -1.71 10.87 -19.18
N SER A 87 -0.79 9.94 -19.48
CA SER A 87 -1.09 8.75 -20.30
C SER A 87 -2.07 7.77 -19.64
N LEU A 88 -2.34 7.92 -18.35
CA LEU A 88 -3.23 7.05 -17.56
C LEU A 88 -4.61 7.67 -17.35
N ASP A 89 -4.77 8.97 -17.66
CA ASP A 89 -6.01 9.71 -17.41
C ASP A 89 -7.16 9.20 -18.31
N GLY A 90 -8.34 9.06 -17.71
CA GLY A 90 -9.55 8.54 -18.34
C GLY A 90 -9.62 7.01 -18.47
N ASP A 91 -8.50 6.29 -18.45
CA ASP A 91 -8.47 4.82 -18.50
C ASP A 91 -8.31 4.20 -17.11
N LEU A 92 -7.11 4.34 -16.52
CA LEU A 92 -6.78 3.83 -15.19
C LEU A 92 -7.04 4.88 -14.10
N LEU A 93 -6.56 6.10 -14.30
CA LEU A 93 -6.82 7.23 -13.41
C LEU A 93 -8.09 7.93 -13.86
N VAL A 94 -9.09 8.01 -12.99
CA VAL A 94 -10.40 8.57 -13.32
C VAL A 94 -10.71 9.72 -12.38
N SER A 95 -10.71 10.94 -12.90
CA SER A 95 -11.18 12.11 -12.15
C SER A 95 -12.66 12.01 -11.87
N VAL A 96 -13.05 12.41 -10.65
CA VAL A 96 -14.45 12.54 -10.25
C VAL A 96 -14.67 13.93 -9.67
N ASP A 97 -15.69 14.63 -10.17
CA ASP A 97 -16.18 15.87 -9.55
C ASP A 97 -17.23 15.52 -8.48
N ILE A 98 -16.81 15.47 -7.22
CA ILE A 98 -17.72 15.24 -6.10
C ILE A 98 -18.18 16.60 -5.56
N PRO A 99 -19.49 16.91 -5.55
CA PRO A 99 -20.00 18.17 -5.01
C PRO A 99 -19.52 18.44 -3.58
N THR A 100 -19.06 19.66 -3.31
CA THR A 100 -18.52 20.06 -2.00
C THR A 100 -19.54 19.87 -0.87
N TYR A 101 -20.82 20.03 -1.19
CA TYR A 101 -21.96 19.85 -0.30
C TYR A 101 -22.77 18.59 -0.65
N ASN A 102 -22.09 17.48 -0.96
CA ASN A 102 -22.75 16.20 -1.13
C ASN A 102 -23.27 15.69 0.25
N PRO A 103 -24.58 15.44 0.41
CA PRO A 103 -25.16 15.03 1.69
C PRO A 103 -24.72 13.64 2.13
N GLU A 104 -24.59 12.67 1.21
CA GLU A 104 -24.14 11.30 1.52
C GLU A 104 -22.70 11.30 2.05
N VAL A 105 -21.81 12.06 1.40
CA VAL A 105 -20.43 12.25 1.87
C VAL A 105 -20.42 12.94 3.23
N ALA A 106 -21.30 13.93 3.45
CA ALA A 106 -21.38 14.64 4.72
C ALA A 106 -21.85 13.73 5.86
N ASP A 107 -22.86 12.90 5.63
CA ASP A 107 -23.40 11.96 6.61
C ASP A 107 -22.35 10.90 6.98
N PHE A 108 -21.73 10.27 5.98
CA PHE A 108 -20.67 9.28 6.21
C PHE A 108 -19.47 9.89 6.94
N ARG A 109 -19.03 11.10 6.53
CA ARG A 109 -17.96 11.83 7.21
C ARG A 109 -18.29 12.06 8.69
N ASN A 110 -19.52 12.48 9.00
CA ASN A 110 -19.91 12.75 10.37
C ASN A 110 -19.93 11.47 11.23
N GLU A 111 -20.34 10.32 10.67
CA GLU A 111 -20.23 9.03 11.35
C GLU A 111 -18.76 8.61 11.52
N ALA A 112 -17.93 8.76 10.50
CA ALA A 112 -16.50 8.47 10.56
C ALA A 112 -15.79 9.32 11.63
N LEU A 113 -16.13 10.61 11.76
CA LEU A 113 -15.56 11.49 12.79
C LEU A 113 -15.85 11.00 14.21
N LYS A 114 -17.01 10.39 14.48
CA LYS A 114 -17.31 9.81 15.80
C LYS A 114 -16.33 8.68 16.17
N LEU A 115 -15.81 7.96 15.17
CA LEU A 115 -14.83 6.90 15.36
C LEU A 115 -13.40 7.45 15.39
N LEU A 116 -13.06 8.36 14.48
CA LEU A 116 -11.70 8.92 14.36
C LEU A 116 -11.34 9.83 15.54
N CYS A 117 -12.29 10.58 16.09
CA CYS A 117 -12.08 11.38 17.30
C CYS A 117 -12.15 10.51 18.56
N ALA A 118 -11.17 9.62 18.72
CA ALA A 118 -11.15 8.58 19.74
C ALA A 118 -10.99 9.11 21.18
N THR A 119 -10.51 10.34 21.35
CA THR A 119 -10.31 10.96 22.66
C THR A 119 -11.08 12.26 22.80
N ASP A 120 -11.34 12.68 24.03
CA ASP A 120 -12.10 13.90 24.29
C ASP A 120 -11.36 15.15 23.81
N LEU A 121 -10.01 15.14 23.84
CA LEU A 121 -9.21 16.21 23.25
C LEU A 121 -9.40 16.29 21.73
N MET A 122 -9.45 15.15 21.03
CA MET A 122 -9.71 15.13 19.59
C MET A 122 -11.11 15.64 19.24
N LYS A 123 -12.13 15.27 20.03
CA LYS A 123 -13.50 15.76 19.85
C LYS A 123 -13.56 17.28 20.02
N LYS A 124 -12.94 17.79 21.09
CA LYS A 124 -12.85 19.23 21.36
C LYS A 124 -12.17 19.98 20.20
N HIS A 125 -11.01 19.53 19.74
CA HIS A 125 -10.32 20.19 18.62
C HIS A 125 -11.10 20.10 17.30
N GLN A 126 -11.83 19.01 17.08
CA GLN A 126 -12.73 18.89 15.93
C GLN A 126 -13.91 19.88 16.01
N GLU A 127 -14.50 20.07 17.19
CA GLU A 127 -15.56 21.08 17.43
C GLU A 127 -15.03 22.50 17.22
N GLU A 128 -13.87 22.83 17.78
CA GLU A 128 -13.21 24.13 17.60
C GLU A 128 -12.90 24.40 16.12
N ASN A 129 -12.49 23.38 15.36
CA ASN A 129 -12.31 23.46 13.92
C ASN A 129 -13.61 23.75 13.16
N LEU A 130 -14.70 23.06 13.51
CA LEU A 130 -16.01 23.29 12.87
C LEU A 130 -16.53 24.69 13.17
N ASP A 131 -16.40 25.15 14.41
CA ASP A 131 -16.84 26.48 14.82
C ASP A 131 -15.99 27.59 14.20
N GLY A 132 -14.66 27.42 14.19
CA GLY A 132 -13.75 28.33 13.50
C GLY A 132 -14.09 28.46 12.03
N PHE A 133 -14.34 27.34 11.35
CA PHE A 133 -14.63 27.35 9.92
C PHE A 133 -15.99 27.97 9.62
N ARG A 134 -17.00 27.74 10.47
CA ARG A 134 -18.32 28.38 10.33
C ARG A 134 -18.25 29.89 10.49
N LYS A 135 -17.49 30.38 11.48
CA LYS A 135 -17.40 31.81 11.81
C LYS A 135 -16.49 32.57 10.83
N ASN A 136 -15.30 32.03 10.58
CA ASN A 136 -14.19 32.76 9.98
C ASN A 136 -13.62 32.09 8.71
N LYS A 137 -14.13 30.92 8.31
CA LYS A 137 -13.54 30.07 7.25
C LYS A 137 -12.12 29.57 7.57
N GLU A 138 -11.77 29.49 8.85
CA GLU A 138 -10.46 29.04 9.33
C GLU A 138 -10.59 27.83 10.25
N ALA A 139 -9.67 26.88 10.14
CA ALA A 139 -9.55 25.76 11.08
C ALA A 139 -8.40 26.06 12.07
N PRO A 140 -8.66 26.46 13.32
CA PRO A 140 -7.62 26.79 14.31
C PRO A 140 -6.60 25.66 14.53
N HIS A 141 -7.03 24.41 14.39
CA HIS A 141 -6.16 23.22 14.38
C HIS A 141 -6.07 22.67 12.96
N SER A 142 -5.46 23.43 12.05
CA SER A 142 -5.46 23.16 10.61
C SER A 142 -4.87 21.80 10.25
N TYR A 143 -3.69 21.47 10.78
CA TYR A 143 -3.05 20.18 10.50
C TYR A 143 -3.84 19.00 11.08
N PHE A 144 -4.39 19.16 12.28
CA PHE A 144 -5.32 18.17 12.85
C PHE A 144 -6.54 17.97 11.95
N SER A 145 -7.12 19.06 11.43
CA SER A 145 -8.24 19.01 10.48
C SER A 145 -7.84 18.27 9.20
N GLN A 146 -6.68 18.59 8.62
CA GLN A 146 -6.16 17.93 7.42
C GLN A 146 -6.01 16.43 7.62
N VAL A 147 -5.55 15.98 8.79
CA VAL A 147 -5.43 14.55 9.11
C VAL A 147 -6.80 13.94 9.40
N VAL A 148 -7.53 14.42 10.40
CA VAL A 148 -8.76 13.77 10.90
C VAL A 148 -9.98 14.04 10.01
N TRP A 149 -10.30 15.32 9.76
CA TRP A 149 -11.44 15.68 8.91
C TRP A 149 -11.20 15.29 7.45
N GLY A 150 -9.96 15.43 6.96
CA GLY A 150 -9.55 14.94 5.66
C GLY A 150 -9.74 13.42 5.50
N THR A 151 -9.32 12.63 6.50
CA THR A 151 -9.57 11.18 6.52
C THR A 151 -11.06 10.86 6.46
N ALA A 152 -11.87 11.48 7.34
CA ALA A 152 -13.32 11.27 7.36
C ALA A 152 -13.98 11.65 6.02
N GLY A 153 -13.52 12.75 5.41
CA GLY A 153 -14.02 13.22 4.12
C GLY A 153 -13.71 12.26 2.98
N ASN A 154 -12.48 11.72 2.94
CA ASN A 154 -12.10 10.75 1.92
C ASN A 154 -12.80 9.41 2.09
N LEU A 155 -13.05 8.97 3.33
CA LEU A 155 -13.88 7.81 3.61
C LEU A 155 -15.33 7.99 3.11
N GLY A 156 -15.90 9.19 3.28
CA GLY A 156 -17.22 9.49 2.72
C GLY A 156 -17.24 9.46 1.18
N ARG A 157 -16.19 9.99 0.54
CA ARG A 157 -16.05 9.96 -0.93
C ARG A 157 -15.84 8.55 -1.46
N SER A 158 -14.98 7.76 -0.83
CA SER A 158 -14.75 6.37 -1.22
C SER A 158 -16.04 5.54 -1.05
N SER A 159 -16.80 5.77 0.03
CA SER A 159 -18.09 5.14 0.24
C SER A 159 -19.11 5.52 -0.83
N LEU A 160 -19.19 6.79 -1.21
CA LEU A 160 -20.06 7.27 -2.30
C LEU A 160 -19.73 6.55 -3.62
N LEU A 161 -18.45 6.34 -3.89
CA LEU A 161 -17.99 5.71 -5.12
C LEU A 161 -18.06 4.17 -5.09
N GLY A 162 -18.30 3.57 -3.92
CA GLY A 162 -18.15 2.12 -3.74
C GLY A 162 -16.72 1.65 -4.03
N ALA A 163 -15.72 2.48 -3.74
CA ALA A 163 -14.31 2.22 -4.01
C ALA A 163 -13.52 2.10 -2.71
N HIS A 164 -12.46 1.28 -2.72
CA HIS A 164 -11.59 1.13 -1.56
C HIS A 164 -10.78 2.41 -1.32
N TYR A 165 -10.80 2.95 -0.10
CA TYR A 165 -10.01 4.13 0.23
C TYR A 165 -8.53 3.79 0.41
N VAL A 166 -7.69 4.30 -0.49
CA VAL A 166 -6.23 4.28 -0.33
C VAL A 166 -5.78 5.59 0.28
N ALA A 167 -5.52 5.55 1.58
CA ALA A 167 -5.12 6.70 2.36
C ALA A 167 -3.67 7.12 2.10
N HIS A 168 -3.39 8.42 2.18
CA HIS A 168 -2.04 8.91 2.36
C HIS A 168 -1.40 8.30 3.63
N PRO A 169 -0.10 7.94 3.66
CA PRO A 169 0.49 7.21 4.78
C PRO A 169 0.25 7.83 6.17
N ILE A 170 0.27 9.16 6.28
CA ILE A 170 -0.04 9.86 7.54
C ILE A 170 -1.49 9.58 8.01
N ARG A 171 -2.44 9.49 7.08
CA ARG A 171 -3.85 9.17 7.38
C ARG A 171 -4.06 7.66 7.57
N ALA A 172 -3.28 6.82 6.87
CA ALA A 172 -3.28 5.37 7.07
C ALA A 172 -2.89 5.02 8.52
N SER A 173 -1.82 5.63 9.03
CA SER A 173 -1.40 5.47 10.43
C SER A 173 -2.48 5.86 11.45
N LEU A 174 -3.27 6.90 11.16
CA LEU A 174 -4.43 7.23 12.00
C LEU A 174 -5.46 6.08 11.97
N LEU A 175 -5.80 5.58 10.78
CA LEU A 175 -6.81 4.51 10.63
C LEU A 175 -6.40 3.23 11.36
N GLU A 176 -5.13 2.85 11.31
CA GLU A 176 -4.58 1.67 12.00
C GLU A 176 -4.74 1.74 13.53
N GLN A 177 -4.76 2.93 14.12
CA GLN A 177 -4.92 3.14 15.56
C GLN A 177 -6.39 3.01 16.03
N ILE A 178 -7.35 3.02 15.09
CA ILE A 178 -8.80 2.99 15.36
C ILE A 178 -9.34 1.56 15.19
N SER A 179 -9.52 0.88 16.32
CA SER A 179 -9.89 -0.55 16.42
C SER A 179 -11.23 -0.96 15.80
N PHE A 180 -12.04 0.00 15.32
CA PHE A 180 -13.39 -0.25 14.81
C PHE A 180 -13.58 0.18 13.34
N PHE A 181 -12.55 0.73 12.71
CA PHE A 181 -12.62 0.97 11.27
C PHE A 181 -12.33 -0.34 10.55
N LYS A 182 -13.38 -1.11 10.24
CA LYS A 182 -13.26 -2.15 9.22
C LYS A 182 -13.47 -1.46 7.87
N PRO A 183 -12.45 -1.39 7.00
CA PRO A 183 -12.69 -1.00 5.61
C PRO A 183 -13.84 -1.86 5.06
N GLN A 184 -14.63 -1.33 4.12
CA GLN A 184 -15.46 -2.20 3.28
C GLN A 184 -14.57 -3.35 2.77
N ASN A 185 -15.10 -4.58 2.75
CA ASN A 185 -14.34 -5.77 2.36
C ASN A 185 -13.66 -5.52 1.01
N ASP A 186 -12.36 -5.19 1.05
CA ASP A 186 -11.55 -4.99 -0.14
C ASP A 186 -10.70 -6.23 -0.33
N ILE A 187 -11.11 -7.03 -1.30
CA ILE A 187 -10.44 -8.28 -1.59
C ILE A 187 -9.02 -8.03 -2.10
N ASN A 188 -8.72 -6.90 -2.76
CA ASN A 188 -7.34 -6.60 -3.16
C ASN A 188 -6.44 -6.45 -1.94
N SER A 189 -6.81 -5.63 -0.94
CA SER A 189 -6.09 -5.52 0.33
C SER A 189 -5.98 -6.86 1.06
N GLU A 190 -7.06 -7.66 1.16
CA GLU A 190 -7.02 -9.00 1.78
C GLU A 190 -5.98 -9.91 1.10
N ILE A 191 -5.91 -9.87 -0.23
CA ILE A 191 -4.96 -10.66 -1.00
C ILE A 191 -3.52 -10.13 -0.85
N GLN A 192 -3.33 -8.81 -0.79
CA GLN A 192 -2.02 -8.20 -0.53
C GLN A 192 -1.49 -8.56 0.87
N GLU A 193 -2.33 -8.42 1.90
CA GLU A 193 -2.00 -8.84 3.28
C GLU A 193 -1.64 -10.34 3.34
N TRP A 194 -2.44 -11.19 2.69
CA TRP A 194 -2.13 -12.62 2.59
C TRP A 194 -0.79 -12.89 1.87
N ILE A 195 -0.48 -12.17 0.79
CA ILE A 195 0.80 -12.27 0.08
C ILE A 195 1.96 -11.93 1.02
N ASP A 196 1.84 -10.83 1.76
CA ASP A 196 2.89 -10.35 2.66
C ASP A 196 3.10 -11.32 3.84
N GLU A 197 2.02 -11.84 4.43
CA GLU A 197 2.08 -12.86 5.47
C GLU A 197 2.78 -14.15 5.01
N GLU A 198 2.42 -14.66 3.82
CA GLU A 198 3.03 -15.87 3.28
C GLU A 198 4.51 -15.65 2.94
N ARG A 199 4.87 -14.47 2.42
CA ARG A 199 6.27 -14.09 2.21
C ARG A 199 7.04 -14.02 3.52
N LEU A 200 6.49 -13.39 4.55
CA LEU A 200 7.09 -13.37 5.89
C LEU A 200 7.38 -14.79 6.41
N LYS A 201 6.42 -15.71 6.26
CA LYS A 201 6.59 -17.12 6.66
C LYS A 201 7.71 -17.82 5.88
N VAL A 202 7.79 -17.59 4.57
CA VAL A 202 8.85 -18.17 3.72
C VAL A 202 10.21 -17.62 4.11
N PHE A 203 10.40 -16.30 4.13
CA PHE A 203 11.71 -15.69 4.36
C PHE A 203 12.21 -15.83 5.79
N SER A 204 11.34 -15.72 6.81
CA SER A 204 11.73 -15.97 8.21
C SER A 204 12.23 -17.40 8.45
N SER A 205 11.71 -18.37 7.70
CA SER A 205 12.12 -19.78 7.82
C SER A 205 13.45 -20.12 7.16
N LEU A 206 13.91 -19.25 6.24
CA LEU A 206 15.19 -19.37 5.55
C LEU A 206 16.34 -18.70 6.34
N THR A 207 16.02 -17.92 7.37
CA THR A 207 16.99 -17.25 8.24
C THR A 207 17.52 -18.22 9.30
N PRO A 208 18.84 -18.51 9.35
CA PRO A 208 19.41 -19.43 10.32
C PRO A 208 19.16 -18.99 11.77
N VAL A 209 18.86 -19.96 12.65
CA VAL A 209 18.71 -19.77 14.09
C VAL A 209 19.95 -19.07 14.65
N GLY A 210 19.77 -17.90 15.28
CA GLY A 210 20.85 -17.07 15.82
C GLY A 210 21.24 -15.83 14.99
N ARG A 211 20.62 -15.60 13.83
CA ARG A 211 20.73 -14.34 13.05
C ARG A 211 19.40 -13.57 12.95
N MET A 212 18.59 -13.60 14.00
CA MET A 212 17.27 -12.93 14.07
C MET A 212 17.33 -11.40 14.07
N ASN A 213 18.50 -10.78 13.89
CA ASN A 213 18.69 -9.33 14.01
C ASN A 213 18.58 -8.55 12.69
N HIS A 214 18.24 -9.20 11.58
CA HIS A 214 17.96 -8.50 10.32
C HIS A 214 16.56 -8.91 9.89
N PHE A 215 15.58 -8.08 10.24
CA PHE A 215 14.26 -8.14 9.60
C PHE A 215 14.51 -7.75 8.13
N GLU A 216 14.58 -8.74 7.26
CA GLU A 216 14.84 -8.48 5.85
C GLU A 216 13.61 -7.77 5.25
N LEU A 217 13.81 -6.56 4.71
CA LEU A 217 12.78 -5.79 4.03
C LEU A 217 12.04 -6.66 3.00
N ILE A 218 10.77 -6.95 3.29
CA ILE A 218 9.85 -7.49 2.31
C ILE A 218 9.16 -6.29 1.66
N LEU A 219 9.82 -5.70 0.66
CA LEU A 219 9.09 -4.82 -0.25
C LEU A 219 7.92 -5.62 -0.84
N PRO A 220 6.77 -4.96 -1.11
CA PRO A 220 5.72 -5.57 -1.89
C PRO A 220 6.33 -6.16 -3.17
N PRO A 221 6.04 -7.42 -3.50
CA PRO A 221 6.76 -8.15 -4.55
C PRO A 221 6.65 -7.49 -5.93
N LEU A 222 5.56 -6.75 -6.17
CA LEU A 222 5.35 -5.98 -7.40
C LEU A 222 6.24 -4.74 -7.46
N VAL A 223 6.39 -4.03 -6.33
CA VAL A 223 7.31 -2.90 -6.19
C VAL A 223 8.73 -3.34 -6.49
N GLY A 224 9.17 -4.46 -5.88
CA GLY A 224 10.48 -5.04 -6.15
C GLY A 224 10.69 -5.33 -7.63
N GLU A 225 9.71 -5.94 -8.29
CA GLU A 225 9.77 -6.27 -9.73
C GLU A 225 9.93 -5.02 -10.61
N VAL A 226 9.09 -4.00 -10.39
CA VAL A 226 9.10 -2.75 -11.15
C VAL A 226 10.42 -1.99 -10.97
N LEU A 227 10.92 -1.90 -9.74
CA LEU A 227 12.20 -1.25 -9.47
C LEU A 227 13.36 -2.03 -10.10
N GLU A 228 13.32 -3.36 -10.10
CA GLU A 228 14.35 -4.19 -10.73
C GLU A 228 14.35 -4.07 -12.26
N SER A 229 13.19 -3.94 -12.90
CA SER A 229 13.07 -3.77 -14.35
C SER A 229 13.37 -2.34 -14.84
N SER A 230 13.26 -1.33 -13.98
CA SER A 230 13.52 0.09 -14.32
C SER A 230 15.00 0.46 -14.17
N ASN A 231 15.54 1.37 -14.97
CA ASN A 231 16.93 1.86 -14.84
C ASN A 231 17.05 3.27 -14.24
N LYS A 232 15.94 4.01 -14.20
CA LYS A 232 15.83 5.37 -13.66
C LYS A 232 14.41 5.64 -13.16
N LEU A 233 14.25 6.72 -12.38
CA LEU A 233 12.97 7.11 -11.78
C LEU A 233 11.83 7.26 -12.82
N SER A 234 12.10 7.87 -13.97
CA SER A 234 11.07 8.08 -15.01
C SER A 234 10.58 6.80 -15.71
N GLU A 235 11.24 5.66 -15.49
CA GLU A 235 10.82 4.37 -16.05
C GLU A 235 9.86 3.60 -15.12
N ILE A 236 9.65 4.03 -13.88
CA ILE A 236 8.82 3.31 -12.89
C ILE A 236 7.37 3.17 -13.37
N ILE A 237 6.75 4.25 -13.85
CA ILE A 237 5.35 4.23 -14.31
C ILE A 237 5.19 3.33 -15.56
N PRO A 238 6.02 3.49 -16.63
CA PRO A 238 6.01 2.55 -17.75
C PRO A 238 6.20 1.09 -17.33
N ALA A 239 7.17 0.80 -16.46
CA ALA A 239 7.43 -0.55 -15.97
C ALA A 239 6.26 -1.11 -15.14
N ALA A 240 5.57 -0.26 -14.36
CA ALA A 240 4.35 -0.65 -13.67
C ALA A 240 3.22 -1.02 -14.65
N MET A 241 3.10 -0.33 -15.79
CA MET A 241 2.13 -0.67 -16.84
C MET A 241 2.45 -1.97 -17.57
N GLU A 242 3.74 -2.26 -17.81
CA GLU A 242 4.15 -3.57 -18.32
C GLU A 242 3.81 -4.69 -17.31
N CYS A 243 4.05 -4.44 -16.02
CA CYS A 243 3.67 -5.37 -14.94
C CYS A 243 2.15 -5.54 -14.85
N ARG A 244 1.37 -4.47 -15.03
CA ARG A 244 -0.09 -4.49 -15.07
C ARG A 244 -0.61 -5.49 -16.11
N GLU A 245 -0.05 -5.49 -17.31
CA GLU A 245 -0.43 -6.43 -18.36
C GLU A 245 0.01 -7.87 -18.04
N LYS A 246 1.22 -8.03 -17.52
CA LYS A 246 1.73 -9.32 -17.06
C LYS A 246 0.85 -9.95 -15.98
N TYR A 247 0.31 -9.15 -15.06
CA TYR A 247 -0.50 -9.59 -13.93
C TYR A 247 -2.02 -9.48 -14.16
N LYS A 248 -2.47 -9.21 -15.39
CA LYS A 248 -3.89 -9.10 -15.77
C LYS A 248 -4.78 -10.21 -15.21
N LYS A 249 -4.34 -11.48 -15.31
CA LYS A 249 -5.11 -12.62 -14.78
C LYS A 249 -5.30 -12.57 -13.27
N ILE A 250 -4.28 -12.13 -12.52
CA ILE A 250 -4.41 -11.97 -11.05
C ILE A 250 -5.44 -10.88 -10.75
N ARG A 251 -5.34 -9.74 -11.45
CA ARG A 251 -6.27 -8.63 -11.29
C ARG A 251 -7.72 -9.02 -11.61
N GLU A 252 -7.94 -9.72 -12.73
CA GLU A 252 -9.25 -10.26 -13.10
C GLU A 252 -9.78 -11.22 -12.02
N TRP A 253 -8.92 -12.11 -11.51
CA TRP A 253 -9.26 -13.06 -10.45
C TRP A 253 -9.62 -12.37 -9.11
N ILE A 254 -8.93 -11.29 -8.75
CA ILE A 254 -9.29 -10.44 -7.59
C ILE A 254 -10.67 -9.81 -7.82
N GLY A 255 -10.93 -9.29 -9.02
CA GLY A 255 -12.22 -8.75 -9.40
C GLY A 255 -13.36 -9.78 -9.26
N GLU A 256 -13.15 -11.00 -9.75
CA GLU A 256 -14.13 -12.08 -9.60
C GLU A 256 -14.36 -12.47 -8.13
N TYR A 257 -13.32 -12.45 -7.30
CA TYR A 257 -13.45 -12.74 -5.87
C TYR A 257 -14.19 -11.62 -5.12
N GLN A 258 -13.96 -10.35 -5.48
CA GLN A 258 -14.74 -9.21 -4.99
C GLN A 258 -16.23 -9.39 -5.31
N ILE A 259 -16.58 -9.72 -6.56
CA ILE A 259 -17.97 -9.99 -6.97
C ILE A 259 -18.59 -11.12 -6.13
N ALA A 260 -17.86 -12.22 -5.96
CA ALA A 260 -18.35 -13.36 -5.20
C ALA A 260 -18.65 -13.00 -3.74
N THR A 261 -17.84 -12.10 -3.17
CA THR A 261 -18.01 -11.61 -1.79
C THR A 261 -19.19 -10.64 -1.68
N GLU A 262 -19.30 -9.67 -2.58
CA GLU A 262 -20.40 -8.70 -2.61
C GLU A 262 -21.76 -9.34 -2.93
N SER A 263 -21.77 -10.39 -3.75
CA SER A 263 -22.98 -11.17 -4.06
C SER A 263 -23.27 -12.28 -3.03
N GLU A 264 -22.50 -12.33 -1.94
CA GLU A 264 -22.61 -13.34 -0.88
C GLU A 264 -22.69 -14.78 -1.41
N ASN A 265 -21.88 -15.12 -2.43
CA ASN A 265 -21.90 -16.44 -3.07
C ASN A 265 -20.93 -17.42 -2.37
N PRO A 266 -21.37 -18.26 -1.42
CA PRO A 266 -20.47 -19.08 -0.60
C PRO A 266 -19.70 -20.11 -1.42
N THR A 267 -20.29 -20.60 -2.52
CA THR A 267 -19.66 -21.61 -3.37
C THR A 267 -18.50 -21.02 -4.16
N GLN A 268 -18.65 -19.80 -4.69
CA GLN A 268 -17.56 -19.10 -5.36
C GLN A 268 -16.49 -18.67 -4.35
N ILE A 269 -16.87 -18.05 -3.23
CA ILE A 269 -15.94 -17.67 -2.15
C ILE A 269 -15.08 -18.86 -1.71
N SER A 270 -15.69 -20.03 -1.50
CA SER A 270 -14.97 -21.24 -1.11
C SER A 270 -13.92 -21.69 -2.16
N LYS A 271 -14.21 -21.52 -3.46
CA LYS A 271 -13.23 -21.81 -4.53
C LYS A 271 -12.02 -20.87 -4.48
N PHE A 272 -12.24 -19.58 -4.24
CA PHE A 272 -11.17 -18.60 -4.08
C PHE A 272 -10.29 -18.93 -2.87
N LYS A 273 -10.89 -19.14 -1.69
CA LYS A 273 -10.18 -19.52 -0.47
C LYS A 273 -9.44 -20.85 -0.60
N LYS A 274 -10.00 -21.83 -1.31
CA LYS A 274 -9.32 -23.10 -1.61
C LYS A 274 -8.08 -22.91 -2.48
N THR A 275 -8.11 -21.98 -3.44
CA THR A 275 -6.93 -21.64 -4.25
C THR A 275 -5.80 -21.10 -3.37
N LEU A 276 -6.10 -20.12 -2.51
CA LEU A 276 -5.13 -19.55 -1.56
C LEU A 276 -4.55 -20.61 -0.63
N TYR A 277 -5.43 -21.40 0.00
CA TYR A 277 -5.01 -22.52 0.86
C TYR A 277 -4.08 -23.51 0.16
N THR A 278 -4.36 -23.82 -1.11
CA THR A 278 -3.53 -24.73 -1.89
C THR A 278 -2.15 -24.13 -2.21
N VAL A 279 -2.07 -22.82 -2.46
CA VAL A 279 -0.80 -22.11 -2.64
C VAL A 279 0.02 -22.16 -1.34
N SER A 280 -0.59 -21.82 -0.20
CA SER A 280 0.09 -21.91 1.11
C SER A 280 0.62 -23.32 1.40
N GLN A 281 -0.17 -24.37 1.11
CA GLN A 281 0.29 -25.75 1.25
C GLN A 281 1.49 -26.11 0.36
N ASP A 282 1.59 -25.54 -0.84
CA ASP A 282 2.76 -25.75 -1.70
C ASP A 282 4.02 -25.12 -1.10
N LEU A 283 3.90 -23.89 -0.60
CA LEU A 283 4.99 -23.18 0.05
C LEU A 283 5.46 -23.91 1.31
N GLU A 284 4.53 -24.41 2.14
CA GLU A 284 4.86 -25.21 3.32
C GLU A 284 5.59 -26.52 2.98
N LYS A 285 5.25 -27.17 1.85
CA LYS A 285 5.98 -28.36 1.40
C LYS A 285 7.40 -28.01 0.97
N MET A 286 7.59 -26.89 0.26
CA MET A 286 8.93 -26.40 -0.10
C MET A 286 9.80 -26.04 1.12
N ARG A 287 9.18 -25.79 2.28
CA ARG A 287 9.85 -25.44 3.55
C ARG A 287 10.40 -26.65 4.33
N LYS A 288 9.94 -27.88 4.09
CA LYS A 288 10.32 -29.03 4.94
C LYS A 288 11.79 -29.45 4.72
N PRO A 289 12.63 -29.49 5.78
CA PRO A 289 14.01 -29.96 5.68
C PRO A 289 14.04 -31.44 5.27
N GLY A 290 14.78 -31.77 4.22
CA GLY A 290 14.93 -33.15 3.72
C GLY A 290 14.58 -33.37 2.24
N GLU A 291 13.86 -32.45 1.59
CA GLU A 291 13.65 -32.47 0.13
C GLU A 291 14.57 -31.49 -0.65
N LEU A 292 15.18 -30.54 0.06
CA LEU A 292 16.27 -29.71 -0.45
C LEU A 292 17.59 -30.38 -0.06
N GLY A 293 18.20 -31.07 -1.03
CA GLY A 293 19.45 -31.81 -0.83
C GLY A 293 20.57 -30.99 -0.19
N ASP A 294 21.42 -31.70 0.57
CA ASP A 294 22.57 -31.19 1.33
C ASP A 294 23.28 -30.01 0.64
N THR A 295 22.95 -28.79 1.03
CA THR A 295 23.68 -27.61 0.58
C THR A 295 24.54 -27.09 1.72
N LYS A 296 25.85 -27.37 1.62
CA LYS A 296 26.87 -26.79 2.48
C LYS A 296 26.93 -25.27 2.25
N VAL A 297 26.61 -24.52 3.29
CA VAL A 297 26.71 -23.06 3.34
C VAL A 297 28.19 -22.65 3.30
N GLY A 298 28.67 -22.25 2.13
CA GLY A 298 30.02 -21.73 1.91
C GLY A 298 30.04 -20.20 1.84
N MET A 299 31.07 -19.59 2.44
CA MET A 299 31.30 -18.14 2.47
C MET A 299 31.70 -17.60 1.08
N SER A 300 30.72 -17.33 0.21
CA SER A 300 30.90 -16.46 -0.96
C SER A 300 29.54 -16.02 -1.50
N PHE A 301 29.16 -14.78 -1.22
CA PHE A 301 27.80 -14.25 -1.43
C PHE A 301 27.50 -13.81 -2.88
N ILE A 302 28.30 -14.22 -3.88
CA ILE A 302 28.19 -13.70 -5.27
C ILE A 302 27.50 -14.65 -6.25
N SER A 303 27.17 -15.89 -5.87
CA SER A 303 26.34 -16.75 -6.74
C SER A 303 25.59 -17.80 -5.94
N LEU A 304 24.52 -17.38 -5.28
CA LEU A 304 23.46 -18.34 -4.95
C LEU A 304 22.70 -18.62 -6.25
N ASN A 305 23.20 -19.61 -6.99
CA ASN A 305 22.29 -20.52 -7.66
C ASN A 305 21.44 -21.11 -6.54
N LEU A 306 20.26 -20.51 -6.30
CA LEU A 306 19.19 -21.23 -5.66
C LEU A 306 19.13 -22.57 -6.38
N PRO A 307 19.28 -23.72 -5.70
CA PRO A 307 18.92 -24.97 -6.35
C PRO A 307 17.49 -24.74 -6.78
N SER A 308 17.23 -24.78 -8.09
CA SER A 308 15.86 -24.87 -8.56
C SER A 308 15.29 -26.05 -7.78
N PRO A 309 14.39 -25.87 -6.80
CA PRO A 309 13.64 -27.02 -6.31
C PRO A 309 13.11 -27.66 -7.58
N LYS A 310 13.27 -28.98 -7.78
CA LYS A 310 12.71 -29.65 -8.96
C LYS A 310 11.31 -29.12 -9.09
N LEU A 311 11.10 -28.20 -10.04
CA LEU A 311 9.87 -27.45 -10.14
C LEU A 311 8.83 -28.56 -10.26
N PRO A 312 7.84 -28.64 -9.35
CA PRO A 312 6.75 -29.58 -9.51
C PRO A 312 6.31 -29.54 -10.98
N ASP A 313 6.22 -30.70 -11.62
CA ASP A 313 5.99 -30.85 -13.07
C ASP A 313 5.40 -29.59 -13.73
N ILE A 314 6.16 -28.94 -14.64
CA ILE A 314 5.81 -27.66 -15.30
C ILE A 314 4.40 -27.68 -15.92
N ARG A 315 3.84 -28.87 -16.15
CA ARG A 315 2.45 -29.11 -16.58
C ARG A 315 1.39 -28.81 -15.51
N LYS A 316 1.76 -28.62 -14.23
CA LYS A 316 0.89 -28.22 -13.10
C LYS A 316 0.81 -26.70 -12.90
N TYR A 317 1.60 -25.92 -13.63
CA TYR A 317 1.78 -24.48 -13.45
C TYR A 317 1.09 -23.63 -14.53
N TRP A 318 -0.17 -23.94 -14.84
CA TRP A 318 -1.04 -23.10 -15.66
C TRP A 318 -2.18 -22.57 -14.78
N GLY A 319 -2.30 -21.23 -14.67
CA GLY A 319 -3.39 -20.57 -13.92
C GLY A 319 -2.93 -19.75 -12.70
N ILE A 320 -3.89 -19.16 -11.99
CA ILE A 320 -3.69 -18.18 -10.89
C ILE A 320 -2.71 -18.66 -9.81
N ARG A 321 -2.77 -19.95 -9.45
CA ARG A 321 -1.84 -20.57 -8.50
C ARG A 321 -0.37 -20.40 -8.89
N SER A 322 -0.03 -20.50 -10.17
CA SER A 322 1.36 -20.29 -10.64
C SER A 322 1.77 -18.82 -10.57
N ALA A 323 0.84 -17.92 -10.85
CA ALA A 323 1.08 -16.48 -10.83
C ALA A 323 1.30 -15.99 -9.39
N LEU A 324 0.48 -16.46 -8.43
CA LEU A 324 0.66 -16.20 -7.01
C LEU A 324 1.96 -16.80 -6.46
N ASN A 325 2.29 -18.05 -6.79
CA ASN A 325 3.58 -18.64 -6.39
C ASN A 325 4.78 -17.84 -6.91
N LYS A 326 4.74 -17.36 -8.15
CA LYS A 326 5.81 -16.51 -8.71
C LYS A 326 5.93 -15.19 -7.96
N LEU A 327 4.81 -14.57 -7.62
CA LEU A 327 4.76 -13.33 -6.86
C LEU A 327 5.35 -13.52 -5.45
N LEU A 328 4.98 -14.61 -4.78
CA LEU A 328 5.44 -14.97 -3.43
C LEU A 328 6.93 -15.29 -3.37
N LEU A 329 7.51 -15.81 -4.45
CA LEU A 329 8.92 -16.18 -4.52
C LEU A 329 9.83 -15.08 -5.10
N ASN A 330 9.28 -13.91 -5.45
CA ASN A 330 10.07 -12.81 -6.01
C ASN A 330 11.12 -12.27 -5.01
N THR A 331 12.30 -11.89 -5.51
CA THR A 331 13.52 -11.61 -4.72
C THR A 331 13.42 -10.40 -3.78
N LYS A 332 14.38 -10.36 -2.83
CA LYS A 332 14.38 -9.52 -1.62
C LYS A 332 14.42 -8.01 -1.91
N GLY A 333 13.64 -7.25 -1.14
CA GLY A 333 13.38 -5.82 -1.37
C GLY A 333 14.56 -4.88 -1.15
N GLU A 334 15.58 -5.27 -0.39
CA GLU A 334 16.72 -4.38 -0.06
C GLU A 334 17.46 -3.88 -1.32
N LYS A 335 17.69 -4.75 -2.31
CA LYS A 335 18.38 -4.37 -3.55
C LYS A 335 17.57 -3.37 -4.36
N ALA A 336 16.26 -3.56 -4.44
CA ALA A 336 15.34 -2.67 -5.13
C ALA A 336 15.24 -1.30 -4.42
N LEU A 337 15.16 -1.27 -3.08
CA LEU A 337 15.21 -0.03 -2.31
C LEU A 337 16.54 0.71 -2.51
N LEU A 338 17.68 0.02 -2.40
CA LEU A 338 18.99 0.64 -2.65
C LEU A 338 19.12 1.20 -4.07
N LYS A 339 18.53 0.51 -5.05
CA LYS A 339 18.48 0.98 -6.44
C LYS A 339 17.65 2.26 -6.57
N LEU A 340 16.48 2.31 -5.92
CA LEU A 340 15.64 3.52 -5.86
C LEU A 340 16.40 4.69 -5.21
N LEU A 341 17.00 4.47 -4.04
CA LEU A 341 17.74 5.51 -3.32
C LEU A 341 18.95 6.01 -4.11
N LYS A 342 19.60 5.13 -4.89
CA LYS A 342 20.68 5.53 -5.80
C LYS A 342 20.21 6.51 -6.86
N TRP A 343 19.00 6.40 -7.38
CA TRP A 343 18.47 7.37 -8.35
C TRP A 343 18.28 8.77 -7.76
N PHE A 344 18.14 8.86 -6.43
CA PHE A 344 18.07 10.12 -5.69
C PHE A 344 19.42 10.55 -5.09
N GLY A 345 20.50 9.80 -5.32
CA GLY A 345 21.81 10.10 -4.75
C GLY A 345 21.99 9.71 -3.27
N CYS A 346 21.01 9.04 -2.66
CA CYS A 346 20.98 8.67 -1.24
C CYS A 346 21.52 7.25 -0.97
N GLU A 347 22.61 6.85 -1.64
CA GLU A 347 23.13 5.48 -1.56
C GLU A 347 23.94 5.17 -0.28
N LYS A 348 24.26 6.19 0.54
CA LYS A 348 25.08 6.09 1.77
C LYS A 348 24.71 7.22 2.76
N GLY A 349 25.16 7.10 4.01
CA GLY A 349 25.09 8.18 5.00
C GLY A 349 23.87 8.14 5.93
N ALA A 350 23.62 9.25 6.62
CA ALA A 350 22.56 9.36 7.63
C ALA A 350 21.15 9.22 7.03
N GLU A 351 20.95 9.74 5.83
CA GLU A 351 19.71 9.63 5.05
C GLU A 351 19.33 8.17 4.77
N LEU A 352 20.30 7.37 4.29
CA LEU A 352 20.12 5.94 4.10
C LEU A 352 19.77 5.24 5.43
N ALA A 353 20.51 5.54 6.50
CA ALA A 353 20.28 4.92 7.80
C ALA A 353 18.88 5.24 8.37
N MET A 354 18.39 6.46 8.13
CA MET A 354 17.05 6.89 8.51
C MET A 354 15.96 6.11 7.76
N ILE A 355 16.06 6.03 6.44
CA ILE A 355 15.13 5.27 5.60
C ILE A 355 15.17 3.78 5.96
N ARG A 356 16.36 3.22 6.17
CA ARG A 356 16.55 1.83 6.61
C ARG A 356 15.83 1.56 7.93
N LYS A 357 16.03 2.40 8.94
CA LYS A 357 15.39 2.25 10.24
C LYS A 357 13.86 2.28 10.14
N TYR A 358 13.32 3.16 9.29
CA TYR A 358 11.88 3.27 9.08
C TYR A 358 11.28 1.99 8.47
N PHE A 359 11.92 1.45 7.43
CA PHE A 359 11.51 0.20 6.79
C PHE A 359 12.03 -1.08 7.48
N LEU A 360 12.49 -0.96 8.74
CA LEU A 360 12.98 -2.06 9.59
C LEU A 360 14.15 -2.88 9.01
N LEU A 361 15.12 -2.22 8.36
CA LEU A 361 16.39 -2.82 7.88
C LEU A 361 17.50 -2.91 8.93
#